data_AF-A0A679K395-F1
#
_entry.id   AF-A0A679K395-F1
#
_cell.length_a   1.000
_cell.length_b   1.000
_cell.length_c   1.000
_cell.angle_alpha   90.00
_cell.angle_beta   90.00
_cell.angle_gamma   90.00
#
_symmetry.space_group_name_H-M   'P 1'
#
loop_
_entity.id
_entity.type
_entity.pdbx_description
1 polymer ?
#
loop_
_entity_poly.entity_id
_entity_poly.type
_entity_poly.pdbx_seq_one_letter_code
_entity_poly.pdbx_strand_id
1 'polypeptide(L)'
;MFARMTCAALIAGILIAPVVSATAAYADAISEESAGSIEELLKSGWEIAGYASNFDNRSTFILFKKPNENYLVQCLAGYDVTRSPRVFHNCYRLR
;
A
#
# COMPACT_ATOMS: atom_id res chain seq x y z
N MET A 1 -47.34 -19.50 -34.27
CA MET A 1 -48.63 -18.92 -33.79
C MET A 1 -48.42 -18.52 -32.34
N PHE A 2 -48.75 -17.27 -32.01
CA PHE A 2 -48.39 -16.57 -30.77
C PHE A 2 -49.02 -17.17 -29.52
N ALA A 3 -48.28 -17.21 -28.42
CA ALA A 3 -48.83 -16.99 -27.07
C ALA A 3 -47.72 -16.51 -26.13
N ARG A 4 -47.74 -15.21 -25.84
CA ARG A 4 -47.05 -14.62 -24.68
C ARG A 4 -47.83 -15.03 -23.43
N MET A 5 -47.15 -15.50 -22.39
CA MET A 5 -47.68 -15.41 -21.03
C MET A 5 -46.54 -15.17 -20.04
N THR A 6 -46.53 -13.95 -19.55
CA THR A 6 -45.67 -13.36 -18.53
C THR A 6 -45.79 -14.09 -17.20
N CYS A 7 -44.68 -14.42 -16.57
CA CYS A 7 -44.64 -14.73 -15.14
C CYS A 7 -43.72 -13.70 -14.46
N ALA A 8 -44.29 -13.02 -13.48
CA ALA A 8 -43.77 -11.81 -12.85
C ALA A 8 -42.43 -12.06 -12.14
N ALA A 9 -41.48 -11.15 -12.37
CA ALA A 9 -40.25 -11.08 -11.61
C ALA A 9 -40.55 -10.62 -10.17
N LEU A 10 -40.53 -11.55 -9.21
CA LEU A 10 -40.38 -11.22 -7.79
C LEU A 10 -38.90 -10.97 -7.51
N ILE A 11 -38.45 -9.73 -7.74
CA ILE A 11 -37.15 -9.25 -7.25
C ILE A 11 -37.32 -9.03 -5.74
N ALA A 12 -37.05 -10.07 -4.96
CA ALA A 12 -36.82 -9.92 -3.53
C ALA A 12 -35.52 -9.14 -3.35
N GLY A 13 -35.66 -7.86 -3.03
CA GLY A 13 -34.54 -6.95 -2.74
C GLY A 13 -33.80 -7.40 -1.49
N ILE A 14 -32.74 -8.18 -1.68
CA ILE A 14 -31.76 -8.45 -0.63
C ILE A 14 -30.83 -7.25 -0.62
N LEU A 15 -31.01 -6.34 0.34
CA LEU A 15 -30.06 -5.27 0.62
C LEU A 15 -28.82 -5.92 1.25
N ILE A 16 -27.90 -6.38 0.40
CA ILE A 16 -26.57 -6.83 0.84
C ILE A 16 -25.77 -5.56 1.13
N ALA A 17 -25.79 -5.11 2.39
CA ALA A 17 -24.91 -4.05 2.84
C ALA A 17 -23.44 -4.52 2.68
N PRO A 18 -22.55 -3.73 2.03
CA PRO A 18 -21.15 -4.08 2.00
C PRO A 18 -20.57 -3.81 3.39
N VAL A 19 -20.35 -4.87 4.16
CA VAL A 19 -19.55 -4.79 5.39
C VAL A 19 -18.11 -4.59 4.95
N VAL A 20 -17.69 -3.32 4.82
CA VAL A 20 -16.28 -2.99 4.56
C VAL A 20 -15.52 -3.23 5.86
N SER A 21 -15.05 -4.46 6.05
CA SER A 21 -14.06 -4.78 7.07
C SER A 21 -12.73 -4.14 6.67
N ALA A 22 -12.49 -2.94 7.17
CA ALA A 22 -11.19 -2.29 7.10
C ALA A 22 -10.24 -2.98 8.09
N THR A 23 -9.65 -4.10 7.70
CA THR A 23 -8.47 -4.63 8.38
C THR A 23 -7.31 -3.70 8.06
N ALA A 24 -7.04 -2.74 8.94
CA ALA A 24 -5.78 -2.01 8.92
C ALA A 24 -4.67 -3.02 9.20
N ALA A 25 -4.03 -3.52 8.14
CA ALA A 25 -2.82 -4.31 8.26
C ALA A 25 -1.70 -3.38 8.72
N TYR A 26 -1.45 -3.35 10.02
CA TYR A 26 -0.25 -2.74 10.58
C TYR A 26 0.91 -3.64 10.16
N ALA A 27 1.69 -3.19 9.17
CA ALA A 27 2.94 -3.87 8.85
C ALA A 27 3.88 -3.65 10.05
N ASP A 28 4.21 -4.72 10.76
CA ASP A 28 5.25 -4.73 11.80
C ASP A 28 6.62 -4.50 11.14
N ALA A 29 6.92 -3.24 10.86
CA ALA A 29 8.15 -2.82 10.22
C ALA A 29 9.29 -2.78 11.24
N ILE A 30 9.75 -3.95 11.71
CA ILE A 30 11.03 -4.04 12.42
C ILE A 30 11.86 -5.21 11.88
N SER A 31 12.55 -4.95 10.77
CA SER A 31 13.80 -5.63 10.42
C SER A 31 14.90 -4.57 10.42
N GLU A 32 15.95 -4.77 11.22
CA GLU A 32 17.09 -3.85 11.33
C GLU A 32 18.03 -3.87 10.11
N GLU A 33 17.75 -4.73 9.13
CA GLU A 33 18.52 -4.77 7.88
C GLU A 33 18.08 -3.61 6.97
N SER A 34 18.96 -2.62 6.84
CA SER A 34 18.81 -1.54 5.86
C SER A 34 18.70 -2.12 4.45
N ALA A 35 17.66 -1.75 3.72
CA ALA A 35 17.42 -2.19 2.34
C ALA A 35 18.16 -1.33 1.29
N GLY A 36 19.08 -0.46 1.71
CA GLY A 36 19.78 0.50 0.85
C GLY A 36 19.01 1.80 0.64
N SER A 37 19.45 2.60 -0.33
CA SER A 37 18.80 3.86 -0.73
C SER A 37 17.65 3.63 -1.71
N ILE A 38 16.76 4.62 -1.82
CA ILE A 38 15.65 4.61 -2.78
C ILE A 38 16.18 4.48 -4.21
N GLU A 39 17.28 5.18 -4.52
CA GLU A 39 17.91 5.17 -5.83
C GLU A 39 18.48 3.78 -6.19
N GLU A 40 19.11 3.10 -5.22
CA GLU A 40 19.64 1.76 -5.41
C GLU A 40 18.53 0.74 -5.62
N LEU A 41 17.43 0.85 -4.87
CA LEU A 41 16.25 0.00 -5.05
C LEU A 41 15.69 0.12 -6.47
N LEU A 42 15.47 1.36 -6.94
CA LEU A 42 14.97 1.64 -8.28
C LEU A 42 15.91 1.10 -9.38
N LYS A 43 17.23 1.32 -9.25
CA LYS A 43 18.23 0.79 -10.19
C LYS A 43 18.29 -0.74 -10.17
N SER A 44 17.98 -1.36 -9.04
CA SER A 44 18.01 -2.81 -8.85
C SER A 44 16.71 -3.52 -9.26
N GLY A 45 15.77 -2.79 -9.88
CA GLY A 45 14.52 -3.34 -10.40
C GLY A 45 13.41 -3.50 -9.37
N TRP A 46 13.49 -2.81 -8.23
CA TRP A 46 12.33 -2.66 -7.34
C TRP A 46 11.33 -1.68 -7.95
N GLU A 47 10.05 -2.04 -7.88
CA GLU A 47 8.93 -1.27 -8.38
C GLU A 47 8.16 -0.62 -7.22
N ILE A 48 7.68 0.60 -7.42
CA ILE A 48 6.82 1.27 -6.44
C ILE A 48 5.44 0.62 -6.46
N ALA A 49 5.03 0.07 -5.32
CA ALA A 49 3.72 -0.54 -5.10
C ALA A 49 2.69 0.43 -4.53
N GLY A 50 3.13 1.48 -3.84
CA GLY A 50 2.23 2.49 -3.28
C GLY A 50 2.91 3.55 -2.43
N TYR A 51 2.13 4.54 -2.03
CA TYR A 51 2.53 5.64 -1.14
C TYR A 51 1.53 5.78 0.01
N ALA A 52 2.03 6.14 1.18
CA ALA A 52 1.21 6.57 2.30
C ALA A 52 1.87 7.79 2.96
N SER A 53 1.12 8.87 3.18
CA SER A 53 1.67 10.08 3.79
C SER A 53 1.27 10.17 5.25
N ASN A 54 2.17 10.72 6.07
CA ASN A 54 1.85 11.08 7.45
C ASN A 54 1.02 12.37 7.48
N PHE A 55 0.20 12.54 8.52
CA PHE A 55 -0.72 13.66 8.66
C PHE A 55 -0.04 15.04 8.66
N ASP A 56 1.25 15.11 9.02
CA ASP A 56 2.02 16.34 9.10
C ASP A 56 2.60 16.81 7.74
N ASN A 57 2.40 16.05 6.66
CA ASN A 57 2.96 16.29 5.31
C ASN A 57 4.49 16.48 5.28
N ARG A 58 5.21 16.05 6.32
CA ARG A 58 6.67 16.16 6.40
C ARG A 58 7.37 14.88 5.98
N SER A 59 6.62 13.79 5.87
CA SER A 59 7.16 12.49 5.50
C SER A 59 6.14 11.63 4.77
N THR A 60 6.66 10.76 3.92
CA THR A 60 5.90 9.82 3.09
C THR A 60 6.57 8.46 3.17
N PHE A 61 5.76 7.44 3.42
CA PHE A 61 6.12 6.06 3.20
C PHE A 61 5.98 5.70 1.72
N ILE A 62 7.00 5.04 1.19
CA ILE A 62 7.03 4.48 -0.15
C ILE A 62 7.15 2.97 0.01
N LEU A 63 6.22 2.23 -0.58
CA LEU A 63 6.24 0.78 -0.57
C LEU A 63 6.82 0.28 -1.90
N PHE A 64 7.83 -0.57 -1.82
CA PHE A 64 8.48 -1.22 -2.95
C PHE A 64 8.17 -2.72 -2.95
N LYS A 65 8.02 -3.26 -4.15
CA LYS A 65 7.94 -4.70 -4.43
C LYS A 65 8.94 -5.06 -5.52
N LYS A 66 9.35 -6.32 -5.61
CA LYS A 66 10.16 -6.80 -6.73
C LYS A 66 9.68 -8.17 -7.16
N PRO A 67 9.55 -8.45 -8.46
CA PRO A 67 9.23 -9.78 -8.93
C PRO A 67 10.21 -10.81 -8.36
N ASN A 68 9.69 -11.96 -7.94
CA ASN A 68 10.46 -13.08 -7.36
C ASN A 68 11.10 -12.82 -5.99
N GLU A 69 10.90 -11.65 -5.38
CA GLU A 69 11.21 -11.44 -3.96
C GLU A 69 9.96 -11.72 -3.13
N ASN A 70 10.13 -12.46 -2.02
CA ASN A 70 9.04 -12.81 -1.11
C ASN A 70 8.81 -11.77 -0.01
N TYR A 71 9.37 -10.57 -0.17
CA TYR A 71 9.29 -9.49 0.80
C TYR A 71 9.08 -8.14 0.12
N LEU A 72 8.59 -7.19 0.90
CA LEU A 72 8.44 -5.80 0.51
C LEU A 72 9.52 -4.96 1.17
N VAL A 73 9.83 -3.82 0.57
CA VAL A 73 10.68 -2.80 1.20
C VAL A 73 9.84 -1.57 1.45
N GLN A 74 9.87 -1.04 2.66
CA GLN A 74 9.24 0.23 2.99
C GLN A 74 10.30 1.28 3.27
N CYS A 75 10.23 2.39 2.55
CA CYS A 75 11.07 3.56 2.78
C CYS A 75 10.25 4.67 3.43
N LEU A 76 10.75 5.26 4.51
CA LEU A 76 10.28 6.54 5.02
C LEU A 76 11.17 7.63 4.45
N ALA A 77 10.63 8.51 3.62
CA ALA A 77 11.32 9.70 3.11
C ALA A 77 10.70 10.97 3.69
N GLY A 78 11.51 11.93 4.10
CA GLY A 78 10.99 13.14 4.73
C GLY A 78 11.99 14.27 4.89
N TYR A 79 11.49 15.35 5.51
CA TYR A 79 12.24 16.56 5.80
C TYR A 79 12.13 16.93 7.29
N ASP A 80 13.29 16.99 7.96
CA ASP A 80 13.42 17.35 9.37
C ASP A 80 14.32 18.58 9.52
N VAL A 81 13.75 19.68 10.02
CA VAL A 81 14.46 20.95 10.21
C VAL A 81 15.51 20.91 11.33
N THR A 82 15.48 19.88 12.17
CA THR A 82 16.39 19.71 13.30
C THR A 82 17.62 18.85 12.97
N ARG A 83 17.62 18.13 11.84
CA ARG A 83 18.72 17.26 11.41
C ARG A 83 19.63 17.90 10.37
N SER A 84 20.84 17.36 10.24
CA SER A 84 21.79 17.65 9.16
C SER A 84 22.33 16.33 8.60
N PRO A 85 22.02 15.96 7.34
CA PRO A 85 21.16 16.68 6.38
C PRO A 85 19.68 16.71 6.81
N ARG A 86 18.96 17.75 6.36
CA ARG A 86 17.53 17.93 6.69
C ARG A 86 16.63 16.95 5.95
N VAL A 87 16.98 16.60 4.71
CA VAL A 87 16.30 15.54 3.95
C VAL A 87 16.86 14.20 4.42
N PHE A 88 15.97 13.24 4.68
CA PHE A 88 16.34 11.89 5.07
C PHE A 88 15.48 10.86 4.36
N HIS A 89 16.04 9.67 4.22
CA HIS A 89 15.28 8.47 3.89
C HIS A 89 15.84 7.27 4.66
N ASN A 90 14.97 6.37 5.10
CA ASN A 90 15.37 5.08 5.68
C ASN A 90 14.51 3.99 5.07
N CYS A 91 15.13 2.93 4.55
CA CYS A 91 14.45 1.83 3.89
C CYS A 91 14.69 0.52 4.63
N TYR A 92 13.62 -0.23 4.87
CA TYR A 92 13.66 -1.48 5.62
C TYR A 92 12.87 -2.57 4.89
N ARG A 93 13.39 -3.80 4.96
CA ARG A 93 12.64 -5.00 4.58
C ARG A 93 11.49 -5.23 5.57
N LEU A 94 10.29 -5.43 5.05
CA LEU A 94 9.13 -5.84 5.82
C LEU A 94 9.13 -7.36 6.00
N ARG A 95 8.75 -7.83 7.20
CA ARG A 95 8.53 -9.25 7.51
C ARG A 95 7.05 -9.60 7.45
#